data_AF-A0A5C1JIU1-F1
#
_entry.id   AF-A0A5C1JIU1-F1
#
_cell.length_a   1.000
_cell.length_b   1.000
_cell.length_c   1.000
_cell.angle_alpha   90.00
_cell.angle_beta   90.00
_cell.angle_gamma   90.00
#
_symmetry.space_group_name_H-M   'P 1'
#
loop_
_entity.id
_entity.type
_entity.pdbx_description
1 polymer ?
#
loop_
_entity_poly.entity_id
_entity_poly.type
_entity_poly.pdbx_seq_one_letter_code
_entity_poly.pdbx_strand_id
1 'polypeptide(L)'
;METIKDNLKRCDAFYKSDFYQFLEKHHPNYIANIFDHLCEDPDAGDVSLYQDLSNKFQLSARKDHLIDVVEGRKIRLAADIICGRKQIADFHNNDYEKWRKDYELVRSNLNLHFLWPKHKPPTINTYRYTKYLDRIDYLLFDLKCYFKGQENQENLNTPMKDAYESEETAIWLGQFNRDFKYFIDKMKLQAFVNDNYDVLDISTGQTEIIQGIISLKEISETLNLYMENLLRLNSQNVFNKECPPTQD
;
A
#
# COMPACT_ATOMS: atom_id res chain seq x y z
N MET A 1 -9.58 -11.54 -6.61
CA MET A 1 -10.15 -10.60 -5.62
C MET A 1 -11.66 -10.80 -5.41
N GLU A 2 -12.06 -11.80 -4.63
CA GLU A 2 -13.46 -12.18 -4.38
C GLU A 2 -14.04 -11.47 -3.15
N THR A 3 -13.25 -11.33 -2.08
CA THR A 3 -13.67 -10.65 -0.84
C THR A 3 -14.08 -9.19 -1.10
N ILE A 4 -13.40 -8.50 -2.02
CA ILE A 4 -13.75 -7.13 -2.42
C ILE A 4 -15.14 -7.07 -3.05
N LYS A 5 -15.48 -8.02 -3.93
CA LYS A 5 -16.80 -8.08 -4.58
C LYS A 5 -17.91 -8.32 -3.55
N ASP A 6 -17.66 -9.20 -2.59
CA ASP A 6 -18.65 -9.51 -1.54
C ASP A 6 -18.79 -8.38 -0.51
N ASN A 7 -17.70 -7.69 -0.17
CA ASN A 7 -17.75 -6.44 0.60
C ASN A 7 -18.64 -5.41 -0.09
N LEU A 8 -18.40 -5.15 -1.39
CA LEU A 8 -19.18 -4.17 -2.15
C LEU A 8 -20.67 -4.54 -2.20
N LYS A 9 -21.01 -5.81 -2.41
CA LYS A 9 -22.41 -6.28 -2.36
C LYS A 9 -23.05 -6.04 -0.99
N ARG A 10 -22.34 -6.36 0.10
CA ARG A 10 -22.83 -6.13 1.48
C ARG A 10 -23.04 -4.65 1.76
N CYS A 11 -22.09 -3.81 1.35
CA CYS A 11 -22.20 -2.37 1.47
C CYS A 11 -23.36 -1.81 0.65
N ASP A 12 -23.52 -2.24 -0.61
CA ASP A 12 -24.60 -1.79 -1.50
C ASP A 12 -25.97 -2.16 -0.92
N ALA A 13 -26.11 -3.37 -0.37
CA ALA A 13 -27.33 -3.84 0.27
C ALA A 13 -27.66 -3.04 1.54
N PHE A 14 -26.66 -2.77 2.39
CA PHE A 14 -26.84 -1.96 3.58
C PHE A 14 -27.24 -0.52 3.24
N TYR A 15 -26.48 0.15 2.37
CA TYR A 15 -26.70 1.55 2.02
C TYR A 15 -28.08 1.79 1.39
N LYS A 16 -28.57 0.85 0.59
CA LYS A 16 -29.89 0.95 -0.06
C LYS A 16 -31.07 0.49 0.82
N SER A 17 -30.82 0.11 2.06
CA SER A 17 -31.86 -0.43 2.95
C SER A 17 -32.62 0.68 3.70
N ASP A 18 -33.87 0.39 4.07
CA ASP A 18 -34.67 1.23 4.97
C ASP A 18 -33.97 1.42 6.33
N PHE A 19 -33.17 0.43 6.75
CA PHE A 19 -32.39 0.51 7.98
C PHE A 19 -31.30 1.58 7.90
N TYR A 20 -30.62 1.71 6.76
CA TYR A 20 -29.67 2.81 6.56
C TYR A 20 -30.36 4.17 6.61
N GLN A 21 -31.50 4.34 5.92
CA GLN A 21 -32.27 5.59 5.96
C GLN A 21 -32.72 5.95 7.39
N PHE A 22 -33.11 4.95 8.17
CA PHE A 22 -33.42 5.12 9.58
C PHE A 22 -32.20 5.58 10.38
N LEU A 23 -31.04 4.94 10.20
CA LEU A 23 -29.81 5.31 10.88
C LEU A 23 -29.32 6.71 10.49
N GLU A 24 -29.38 7.08 9.22
CA GLU A 24 -28.99 8.40 8.74
C GLU A 24 -29.78 9.51 9.45
N LYS A 25 -31.08 9.30 9.65
CA LYS A 25 -31.97 10.27 10.30
C LYS A 25 -31.86 10.30 11.83
N HIS A 26 -31.67 9.14 12.46
CA HIS A 26 -31.82 9.01 13.92
C HIS A 26 -30.52 8.72 14.66
N HIS A 27 -29.59 8.02 14.01
CA HIS A 27 -28.40 7.44 14.64
C HIS A 27 -27.18 7.42 13.70
N PRO A 28 -26.79 8.55 13.06
CA PRO A 28 -25.78 8.56 12.00
C PRO A 28 -24.40 8.05 12.46
N ASN A 29 -24.07 8.21 13.74
CA ASN A 29 -22.81 7.73 14.32
C ASN A 29 -22.64 6.20 14.27
N TYR A 30 -23.71 5.43 14.11
CA TYR A 30 -23.62 3.96 14.01
C TYR A 30 -23.24 3.48 12.61
N ILE A 31 -23.41 4.31 11.58
CA ILE A 31 -23.18 3.94 10.19
C ILE A 31 -21.72 3.51 9.98
N ALA A 32 -20.76 4.30 10.48
CA ALA A 32 -19.34 3.99 10.35
C ALA A 32 -18.96 2.65 11.01
N ASN A 33 -19.51 2.39 12.21
CA ASN A 33 -19.28 1.15 12.94
C ASN A 33 -19.86 -0.06 12.17
N ILE A 34 -21.06 0.06 11.60
CA ILE A 34 -21.65 -1.02 10.81
C ILE A 34 -20.81 -1.31 9.57
N PHE A 35 -20.34 -0.27 8.86
CA PHE A 35 -19.44 -0.46 7.71
C PHE A 35 -18.14 -1.19 8.08
N ASP A 36 -17.55 -0.89 9.23
CA ASP A 36 -16.36 -1.59 9.73
C ASP A 36 -16.60 -3.09 9.95
N HIS A 37 -17.84 -3.50 10.28
CA HIS A 37 -18.20 -4.91 10.48
C HIS A 37 -18.73 -5.59 9.21
N LEU A 38 -19.21 -4.83 8.22
CA LEU A 38 -19.66 -5.37 6.93
C LEU A 38 -18.49 -5.71 5.99
N CYS A 39 -17.37 -5.01 6.12
CA CYS A 39 -16.20 -5.18 5.27
C CYS A 39 -15.17 -6.09 5.93
N GLU A 40 -14.92 -7.24 5.32
CA GLU A 40 -13.74 -8.05 5.66
C GLU A 40 -12.48 -7.40 5.08
N ASP A 41 -11.35 -7.52 5.77
CA ASP A 41 -10.06 -7.04 5.25
C ASP A 41 -9.53 -8.03 4.18
N PRO A 42 -9.48 -7.65 2.89
CA PRO A 42 -8.98 -8.55 1.85
C PRO A 42 -7.52 -8.95 2.07
N ASP A 43 -6.72 -8.05 2.65
CA ASP A 43 -5.28 -8.26 2.84
C ASP A 43 -5.01 -9.31 3.93
N ALA A 44 -5.99 -9.52 4.83
CA ALA A 44 -5.90 -10.50 5.91
C ALA A 44 -6.07 -11.96 5.46
N GLY A 45 -6.61 -12.23 4.26
CA GLY A 45 -6.81 -13.61 3.83
C GLY A 45 -7.65 -13.88 2.58
N ASP A 46 -7.81 -12.91 1.67
CA ASP A 46 -8.43 -13.18 0.36
C ASP A 46 -7.51 -14.12 -0.45
N VAL A 47 -7.90 -15.39 -0.54
CA VAL A 47 -7.14 -16.44 -1.26
C VAL A 47 -6.90 -16.05 -2.72
N SER A 48 -7.90 -15.41 -3.36
CA SER A 48 -7.78 -15.01 -4.75
C SER A 48 -6.80 -13.84 -4.93
N LEU A 49 -6.75 -12.90 -3.97
CA LEU A 49 -5.71 -11.86 -3.95
C LEU A 49 -4.31 -12.48 -3.84
N TYR A 50 -4.10 -13.39 -2.89
CA TYR A 50 -2.79 -14.04 -2.73
C TYR A 50 -2.42 -14.94 -3.93
N GLN A 51 -3.39 -15.52 -4.64
CA GLN A 51 -3.13 -16.23 -5.89
C GLN A 51 -2.69 -15.26 -7.00
N ASP A 52 -3.35 -14.11 -7.13
CA ASP A 52 -3.00 -13.08 -8.12
C ASP A 52 -1.60 -12.51 -7.82
N LEU A 53 -1.29 -12.21 -6.55
CA LEU A 53 0.03 -11.76 -6.12
C LEU A 53 1.10 -12.83 -6.33
N SER A 54 0.80 -14.10 -6.06
CA SER A 54 1.69 -15.23 -6.33
C SER A 54 2.09 -15.30 -7.80
N ASN A 55 1.13 -15.13 -8.71
CA ASN A 55 1.41 -15.08 -10.14
C ASN A 55 2.25 -13.84 -10.52
N LYS A 56 1.94 -12.68 -9.94
CA LYS A 56 2.70 -11.44 -10.19
C LYS A 56 4.17 -11.57 -9.78
N PHE A 57 4.43 -12.12 -8.59
CA PHE A 57 5.77 -12.17 -7.99
C PHE A 57 6.51 -13.50 -8.18
N GLN A 58 5.84 -14.52 -8.75
CA GLN A 58 6.38 -15.88 -8.90
C GLN A 58 6.80 -16.50 -7.55
N LEU A 59 5.99 -16.24 -6.51
CA LEU A 59 6.20 -16.75 -5.15
C LEU A 59 5.11 -17.75 -4.77
N SER A 60 5.39 -18.64 -3.82
CA SER A 60 4.40 -19.62 -3.36
C SER A 60 3.29 -18.96 -2.52
N ALA A 61 2.02 -19.17 -2.89
CA ALA A 61 0.88 -18.68 -2.13
C ALA A 61 0.52 -19.58 -0.94
N ARG A 62 0.10 -18.94 0.16
CA ARG A 62 -0.72 -19.51 1.23
C ARG A 62 -2.00 -18.67 1.36
N LYS A 63 -2.90 -19.07 2.27
CA LYS A 63 -4.19 -18.41 2.47
C LYS A 63 -4.07 -16.91 2.75
N ASP A 64 -3.08 -16.51 3.54
CA ASP A 64 -2.96 -15.18 4.17
C ASP A 64 -1.56 -14.56 4.04
N HIS A 65 -0.72 -15.12 3.17
CA HIS A 65 0.64 -14.65 2.88
C HIS A 65 1.23 -15.36 1.66
N LEU A 66 2.28 -14.77 1.07
CA LEU A 66 3.22 -15.47 0.19
C LEU A 66 4.43 -15.96 0.99
N ILE A 67 5.16 -16.93 0.44
CA ILE A 67 6.41 -17.43 0.99
C ILE A 67 7.54 -17.09 0.03
N ASP A 68 8.50 -16.32 0.54
CA ASP A 68 9.79 -16.06 -0.09
C ASP A 68 10.89 -16.84 0.65
N VAL A 69 11.90 -17.33 -0.07
CA VAL A 69 12.98 -18.14 0.51
C VAL A 69 14.30 -17.40 0.35
N VAL A 70 14.77 -16.79 1.45
CA VAL A 70 15.99 -16.00 1.50
C VAL A 70 17.01 -16.75 2.35
N GLU A 71 18.17 -17.09 1.78
CA GLU A 71 19.25 -17.81 2.48
C GLU A 71 18.78 -19.11 3.18
N GLY A 72 17.83 -19.83 2.56
CA GLY A 72 17.24 -21.06 3.11
C GLY A 72 16.20 -20.83 4.22
N ARG A 73 15.92 -19.57 4.60
CA ARG A 73 14.86 -19.20 5.55
C ARG A 73 13.59 -18.84 4.80
N LYS A 74 12.44 -19.28 5.32
CA LYS A 74 11.12 -18.92 4.77
C LYS A 74 10.65 -17.62 5.40
N ILE A 75 10.56 -16.57 4.61
CA ILE A 75 9.98 -15.29 5.01
C ILE A 75 8.53 -15.24 4.53
N ARG A 76 7.62 -14.87 5.44
CA ARG A 76 6.20 -14.70 5.12
C ARG A 76 5.97 -13.27 4.66
N LEU A 77 5.37 -13.08 3.50
CA LEU A 77 5.03 -11.75 2.97
C LEU A 77 3.52 -11.55 2.97
N ALA A 78 3.04 -10.51 3.65
CA ALA A 78 1.64 -10.12 3.66
C ALA A 78 1.38 -9.03 2.61
N ALA A 79 0.19 -9.08 2.01
CA ALA A 79 -0.32 -8.00 1.18
C ALA A 79 -0.61 -6.76 2.04
N ASP A 80 -0.43 -5.59 1.44
CA ASP A 80 -0.72 -4.30 2.05
C ASP A 80 -1.13 -3.31 0.95
N ILE A 81 -2.40 -2.91 0.93
CA ILE A 81 -2.90 -1.95 -0.05
C ILE A 81 -2.27 -0.56 0.17
N ILE A 82 -2.20 0.24 -0.90
CA ILE A 82 -1.70 1.62 -0.84
C ILE A 82 -2.44 2.55 0.12
N CYS A 83 -3.75 2.34 0.31
CA CYS A 83 -4.55 3.09 1.28
C CYS A 83 -5.78 2.29 1.71
N GLY A 84 -6.18 2.51 2.96
CA GLY A 84 -7.34 1.85 3.57
C GLY A 84 -8.66 2.48 3.14
N ARG A 85 -9.76 1.73 3.33
CA ARG A 85 -11.15 2.20 3.09
C ARG A 85 -11.44 3.52 3.82
N LYS A 86 -11.00 3.64 5.07
CA LYS A 86 -11.24 4.82 5.92
C LYS A 86 -10.67 6.09 5.30
N GLN A 87 -9.45 6.04 4.77
CA GLN A 87 -8.81 7.18 4.12
C GLN A 87 -9.58 7.64 2.87
N ILE A 88 -10.06 6.70 2.04
CA ILE A 88 -10.88 7.03 0.86
C ILE A 88 -12.24 7.63 1.28
N ALA A 89 -12.88 7.05 2.31
CA ALA A 89 -14.15 7.57 2.82
C ALA A 89 -14.01 8.97 3.41
N ASP A 90 -12.98 9.21 4.22
CA ASP A 90 -12.70 10.52 4.83
C ASP A 90 -12.42 11.59 3.76
N PHE A 91 -11.63 11.26 2.73
CA PHE A 91 -11.36 12.16 1.60
C PHE A 91 -12.64 12.62 0.88
N HIS A 92 -13.64 11.74 0.78
CA HIS A 92 -14.94 12.05 0.18
C HIS A 92 -15.99 12.57 1.17
N ASN A 93 -15.60 12.95 2.39
CA ASN A 93 -16.53 13.35 3.45
C ASN A 93 -17.63 12.30 3.71
N ASN A 94 -17.28 11.02 3.62
CA ASN A 94 -18.17 9.87 3.76
C ASN A 94 -19.30 9.76 2.72
N ASP A 95 -19.21 10.47 1.59
CA ASP A 95 -20.12 10.32 0.44
C ASP A 95 -19.98 8.92 -0.19
N TYR A 96 -20.97 8.07 0.06
CA TYR A 96 -20.94 6.64 -0.30
C TYR A 96 -20.71 6.40 -1.78
N GLU A 97 -21.45 7.07 -2.64
CA GLU A 97 -21.38 6.85 -4.09
C GLU A 97 -19.98 7.18 -4.62
N LYS A 98 -19.34 8.21 -4.06
CA LYS A 98 -17.97 8.58 -4.44
C LYS A 98 -16.94 7.61 -3.88
N TRP A 99 -16.91 7.39 -2.56
CA TRP A 99 -15.84 6.57 -1.97
C TRP A 99 -15.97 5.09 -2.35
N ARG A 100 -17.19 4.57 -2.57
CA ARG A 100 -17.41 3.20 -3.04
C ARG A 100 -16.71 2.94 -4.37
N LYS A 101 -16.91 3.85 -5.34
CA LYS A 101 -16.32 3.72 -6.68
C LYS A 101 -14.79 3.75 -6.62
N ASP A 102 -14.24 4.67 -5.84
CA ASP A 102 -12.79 4.80 -5.69
C ASP A 102 -12.18 3.65 -4.88
N TYR A 103 -12.90 3.14 -3.87
CA TYR A 103 -12.50 1.94 -3.15
C TYR A 103 -12.43 0.72 -4.07
N GLU A 104 -13.45 0.51 -4.92
CA GLU A 104 -13.44 -0.56 -5.93
C GLU A 104 -12.27 -0.39 -6.91
N LEU A 105 -12.05 0.83 -7.41
CA LEU A 105 -10.97 1.16 -8.35
C LEU A 105 -9.57 0.91 -7.75
N VAL A 106 -9.34 1.31 -6.49
CA VAL A 106 -8.06 1.10 -5.80
C VAL A 106 -7.86 -0.38 -5.50
N ARG A 107 -8.86 -1.02 -4.88
CA ARG A 107 -8.74 -2.41 -4.42
C ARG A 107 -8.62 -3.41 -5.57
N SER A 108 -9.24 -3.15 -6.72
CA SER A 108 -9.15 -3.99 -7.91
C SER A 108 -7.83 -3.87 -8.68
N ASN A 109 -6.98 -2.89 -8.34
CA ASN A 109 -5.68 -2.74 -8.97
C ASN A 109 -4.60 -3.52 -8.22
N LEU A 110 -4.16 -4.66 -8.76
CA LEU A 110 -3.11 -5.51 -8.19
C LEU A 110 -1.76 -4.79 -8.00
N ASN A 111 -1.48 -3.73 -8.76
CA ASN A 111 -0.25 -2.94 -8.65
C ASN A 111 -0.25 -1.93 -7.50
N LEU A 112 -1.38 -1.77 -6.82
CA LEU A 112 -1.49 -1.00 -5.58
C LEU A 112 -1.42 -1.87 -4.33
N HIS A 113 -1.22 -3.18 -4.48
CA HIS A 113 -0.99 -4.12 -3.39
C HIS A 113 0.51 -4.39 -3.26
N PHE A 114 1.09 -3.98 -2.15
CA PHE A 114 2.49 -4.19 -1.81
C PHE A 114 2.67 -5.47 -1.00
N LEU A 115 3.89 -5.99 -0.95
CA LEU A 115 4.26 -7.15 -0.14
C LEU A 115 5.33 -6.76 0.86
N TRP A 116 5.07 -7.04 2.14
CA TRP A 116 6.01 -6.79 3.23
C TRP A 116 6.16 -8.01 4.14
N PRO A 117 7.32 -8.19 4.79
CA PRO A 117 7.51 -9.19 5.84
C PRO A 117 6.42 -9.15 6.92
N LYS A 118 5.87 -10.32 7.25
CA LYS A 118 4.77 -10.53 8.19
C LYS A 118 5.27 -11.10 9.51
N HIS A 119 5.55 -10.21 10.46
CA HIS A 119 5.97 -10.56 11.82
C HIS A 119 5.33 -9.64 12.86
N LYS A 120 5.70 -9.83 14.14
CA LYS A 120 5.28 -8.92 15.21
C LYS A 120 5.93 -7.54 15.01
N PRO A 121 5.26 -6.44 15.40
CA PRO A 121 5.83 -5.11 15.33
C PRO A 121 7.23 -5.00 15.98
N PRO A 122 8.10 -4.11 15.47
CA PRO A 122 7.84 -3.10 14.43
C PRO A 122 7.86 -3.68 13.01
N THR A 123 6.77 -3.52 12.25
CA THR A 123 6.68 -3.94 10.84
C THR A 123 6.66 -2.72 9.92
N ILE A 124 7.03 -2.90 8.64
CA ILE A 124 6.95 -1.84 7.63
C ILE A 124 5.53 -1.28 7.55
N ASN A 125 4.50 -2.13 7.46
CA ASN A 125 3.10 -1.70 7.37
C ASN A 125 2.70 -0.80 8.56
N THR A 126 2.90 -1.26 9.80
CA THR A 126 2.52 -0.49 11.00
C THR A 126 3.28 0.83 11.11
N TYR A 127 4.56 0.84 10.74
CA TYR A 127 5.36 2.05 10.81
C TYR A 127 5.08 3.02 9.66
N ARG A 128 4.70 2.55 8.47
CA ARG A 128 4.33 3.39 7.33
C ARG A 128 3.21 4.36 7.70
N TYR A 129 2.15 3.87 8.35
CA TYR A 129 1.10 4.74 8.86
C TYR A 129 1.66 5.75 9.89
N THR A 130 2.42 5.25 10.86
CA THR A 130 2.92 6.07 11.98
C THR A 130 3.89 7.17 11.53
N LYS A 131 4.70 6.92 10.50
CA LYS A 131 5.75 7.85 10.02
C LYS A 131 5.31 8.68 8.83
N TYR A 132 4.46 8.13 7.96
CA TYR A 132 4.13 8.73 6.67
C TYR A 132 2.63 8.77 6.36
N LEU A 133 1.75 8.44 7.32
CA LEU A 133 0.28 8.46 7.13
C LEU A 133 -0.15 7.65 5.89
N ASP A 134 0.51 6.51 5.69
CA ASP A 134 0.37 5.58 4.55
C ASP A 134 0.82 6.10 3.18
N ARG A 135 1.54 7.23 3.11
CA ARG A 135 2.19 7.67 1.87
C ARG A 135 3.29 6.69 1.44
N ILE A 136 3.01 5.92 0.39
CA ILE A 136 3.94 4.91 -0.14
C ILE A 136 5.20 5.55 -0.74
N ASP A 137 5.08 6.70 -1.38
CA ASP A 137 6.22 7.39 -1.99
C ASP A 137 7.25 7.82 -0.94
N TYR A 138 6.82 8.34 0.21
CA TYR A 138 7.74 8.59 1.31
C TYR A 138 8.38 7.32 1.88
N LEU A 139 7.64 6.20 1.97
CA LEU A 139 8.23 4.91 2.35
C LEU A 139 9.29 4.43 1.33
N LEU A 140 9.02 4.56 0.03
CA LEU A 140 9.98 4.17 -1.02
C LEU A 140 11.21 5.07 -1.02
N PHE A 141 11.03 6.38 -0.81
CA PHE A 141 12.15 7.30 -0.68
C PHE A 141 12.99 6.98 0.57
N ASP A 142 12.34 6.63 1.68
CA ASP A 142 13.01 6.22 2.90
C ASP A 142 13.82 4.91 2.73
N LEU A 143 13.26 3.92 2.02
CA LEU A 143 13.99 2.71 1.62
C LEU A 143 15.19 3.03 0.71
N LYS A 144 15.03 3.96 -0.24
CA LYS A 144 16.14 4.44 -1.10
C LYS A 144 17.26 5.03 -0.25
N CYS A 145 16.93 5.87 0.72
CA CYS A 145 17.87 6.40 1.70
C CYS A 145 18.54 5.25 2.47
N TYR A 146 17.77 4.32 3.04
CA TYR A 146 18.29 3.20 3.83
C TYR A 146 19.31 2.37 3.05
N PHE A 147 19.01 1.99 1.81
CA PHE A 147 19.95 1.24 0.97
C PHE A 147 21.25 2.01 0.69
N LYS A 148 21.16 3.32 0.37
CA LYS A 148 22.33 4.17 0.15
C LYS A 148 23.18 4.36 1.41
N GLY A 149 22.56 4.51 2.58
CA GLY A 149 23.29 4.63 3.85
C GLY A 149 24.08 3.36 4.20
N GLN A 150 23.49 2.20 3.91
CA GLN A 150 24.16 0.90 4.06
C GLN A 150 25.33 0.74 3.07
N GLU A 151 25.23 1.27 1.85
CA GLU A 151 26.32 1.30 0.87
C GLU A 151 27.50 2.14 1.36
N ASN A 152 27.22 3.37 1.83
CA ASN A 152 28.23 4.33 2.25
C ASN A 152 28.78 4.09 3.68
N GLN A 153 28.25 3.10 4.40
CA GLN A 153 28.56 2.86 5.83
C GLN A 153 28.31 4.09 6.72
N GLU A 154 27.35 4.92 6.35
CA GLU A 154 26.97 6.11 7.10
C GLU A 154 25.97 5.76 8.21
N ASN A 155 26.02 6.48 9.33
CA ASN A 155 24.98 6.42 10.35
C ASN A 155 23.69 7.04 9.80
N LEU A 156 22.89 6.25 9.09
CA LEU A 156 21.58 6.69 8.64
C LEU A 156 20.52 6.47 9.72
N ASN A 157 19.81 7.54 10.07
CA ASN A 157 18.66 7.50 10.95
C ASN A 157 17.40 7.81 10.14
N THR A 158 16.91 6.80 9.42
CA THR A 158 15.61 6.91 8.75
C THR A 158 14.48 6.76 9.78
N PRO A 159 13.33 7.45 9.64
CA PRO A 159 12.17 7.25 10.51
C PRO A 159 11.69 5.80 10.60
N MET A 160 11.98 4.95 9.60
CA MET A 160 11.59 3.54 9.54
C MET A 160 12.67 2.56 10.03
N LYS A 161 13.84 3.04 10.49
CA LYS A 161 15.00 2.21 10.85
C LYS A 161 14.65 0.99 11.69
N ASP A 162 13.88 1.18 12.76
CA ASP A 162 13.49 0.08 13.67
C ASP A 162 12.70 -1.04 12.96
N ALA A 163 11.87 -0.69 11.97
CA ALA A 163 11.13 -1.66 11.18
C ALA A 163 12.07 -2.43 10.23
N TYR A 164 13.02 -1.73 9.61
CA TYR A 164 13.99 -2.34 8.69
C TYR A 164 14.99 -3.25 9.40
N GLU A 165 15.38 -2.93 10.63
CA GLU A 165 16.34 -3.70 11.43
C GLU A 165 15.70 -4.84 12.23
N SER A 166 14.38 -5.00 12.16
CA SER A 166 13.71 -6.19 12.70
C SER A 166 14.19 -7.45 11.97
N GLU A 167 14.38 -8.57 12.70
CA GLU A 167 15.11 -9.74 12.20
C GLU A 167 14.63 -10.22 10.81
N GLU A 168 13.32 -10.46 10.65
CA GLU A 168 12.77 -10.95 9.38
C GLU A 168 12.86 -9.90 8.26
N THR A 169 12.62 -8.63 8.57
CA THR A 169 12.71 -7.56 7.57
C THR A 169 14.15 -7.31 7.14
N ALA A 170 15.10 -7.33 8.07
CA ALA A 170 16.52 -7.15 7.77
C ALA A 170 17.05 -8.25 6.85
N ILE A 171 16.69 -9.51 7.12
CA ILE A 171 17.04 -10.66 6.26
C ILE A 171 16.42 -10.47 4.87
N TRP A 172 15.13 -10.15 4.82
CA TRP A 172 14.42 -9.98 3.56
C TRP A 172 14.96 -8.80 2.73
N LEU A 173 15.28 -7.66 3.36
CA LEU A 173 15.88 -6.51 2.69
C LEU A 173 17.32 -6.80 2.23
N GLY A 174 18.05 -7.64 2.97
CA GLY A 174 19.41 -8.06 2.64
C GLY A 174 19.53 -8.73 1.27
N GLN A 175 18.48 -9.44 0.82
CA GLN A 175 18.47 -10.09 -0.49
C GLN A 175 18.61 -9.11 -1.67
N PHE A 176 18.29 -7.83 -1.46
CA PHE A 176 18.37 -6.82 -2.49
C PHE A 176 19.77 -6.21 -2.64
N ASN A 177 20.79 -6.74 -1.96
CA ASN A 177 22.20 -6.34 -2.10
C ASN A 177 22.46 -4.83 -1.95
N ARG A 178 21.65 -4.15 -1.13
CA ARG A 178 21.70 -2.68 -0.94
C ARG A 178 21.43 -1.88 -2.21
N ASP A 179 20.75 -2.48 -3.19
CA ASP A 179 20.43 -1.86 -4.47
C ASP A 179 18.94 -1.53 -4.54
N PHE A 180 18.63 -0.23 -4.43
CA PHE A 180 17.25 0.26 -4.53
C PHE A 180 16.63 -0.01 -5.90
N LYS A 181 17.42 0.06 -6.98
CA LYS A 181 16.93 -0.24 -8.32
C LYS A 181 16.53 -1.72 -8.41
N TYR A 182 17.38 -2.62 -7.92
CA TYR A 182 17.06 -4.05 -7.88
C TYR A 182 15.83 -4.34 -7.01
N PHE A 183 15.65 -3.64 -5.89
CA PHE A 183 14.43 -3.70 -5.08
C PHE A 183 13.20 -3.28 -5.88
N ILE A 184 13.22 -2.12 -6.55
CA ILE A 184 12.11 -1.62 -7.38
C ILE A 184 11.76 -2.63 -8.48
N ASP A 185 12.78 -3.20 -9.12
CA ASP A 185 12.58 -4.15 -10.22
C ASP A 185 11.96 -5.46 -9.74
N LYS A 186 12.50 -6.03 -8.66
CA LYS A 186 11.98 -7.27 -8.06
C LYS A 186 10.58 -7.11 -7.49
N MET A 187 10.31 -5.96 -6.87
CA MET A 187 9.00 -5.66 -6.28
C MET A 187 8.00 -5.11 -7.29
N LYS A 188 8.39 -4.94 -8.56
CA LYS A 188 7.54 -4.46 -9.67
C LYS A 188 6.89 -3.11 -9.35
N LEU A 189 7.72 -2.16 -8.90
CA LEU A 189 7.32 -0.82 -8.41
C LEU A 189 7.70 0.33 -9.35
N GLN A 190 7.91 0.05 -10.64
CA GLN A 190 8.41 1.02 -11.61
C GLN A 190 7.48 2.23 -11.78
N ALA A 191 6.18 2.06 -11.59
CA ALA A 191 5.22 3.16 -11.66
C ALA A 191 5.41 4.23 -10.57
N PHE A 192 6.27 4.00 -9.57
CA PHE A 192 6.54 4.92 -8.47
C PHE A 192 7.89 5.63 -8.60
N VAL A 193 8.65 5.37 -9.67
CA VAL A 193 9.95 6.00 -9.92
C VAL A 193 10.07 6.52 -11.34
N ASN A 194 10.98 7.46 -11.57
CA ASN A 194 11.40 7.86 -12.91
C ASN A 194 12.45 6.89 -13.49
N ASP A 195 12.93 7.18 -14.70
CA ASP A 195 13.96 6.37 -15.40
C ASP A 195 15.30 6.29 -14.63
N ASN A 196 15.57 7.23 -13.72
CA ASN A 196 16.75 7.25 -12.86
C ASN A 196 16.51 6.58 -11.50
N TYR A 197 15.37 5.90 -11.31
CA TYR A 197 14.96 5.33 -10.03
C TYR A 197 14.83 6.36 -8.90
N ASP A 198 14.51 7.62 -9.23
CA ASP A 198 14.09 8.63 -8.26
C ASP A 198 12.60 8.50 -8.00
N VAL A 199 12.24 8.58 -6.72
CA VAL A 199 10.86 8.35 -6.28
C VAL A 199 9.99 9.55 -6.65
N LEU A 200 8.93 9.28 -7.40
CA LEU A 200 7.98 10.28 -7.87
C LEU A 200 7.04 10.70 -6.73
N ASP A 201 6.79 11.99 -6.61
CA ASP A 201 5.83 12.53 -5.65
C ASP A 201 4.40 12.38 -6.18
N ILE A 202 3.60 11.51 -5.56
CA ILE A 202 2.20 11.30 -5.95
C ILE A 202 1.38 12.57 -5.70
N SER A 203 1.69 13.38 -4.68
CA SER A 203 0.95 14.62 -4.38
C SER A 203 1.11 15.72 -5.42
N THR A 204 2.13 15.63 -6.29
CA THR A 204 2.28 16.50 -7.47
C THR A 204 1.70 15.87 -8.74
N GLY A 205 1.12 14.67 -8.64
CA GLY A 205 0.68 13.91 -9.81
C GLY A 205 1.85 13.30 -10.60
N GLN A 206 2.96 12.99 -9.92
CA GLN A 206 4.20 12.45 -10.49
C GLN A 206 4.93 13.39 -11.46
N THR A 207 4.78 14.71 -11.32
CA THR A 207 5.57 15.68 -12.09
C THR A 207 6.89 16.04 -11.43
N GLU A 208 7.01 15.78 -10.13
CA GLU A 208 8.21 16.02 -9.33
C GLU A 208 8.69 14.75 -8.63
N ILE A 209 9.90 14.78 -8.09
CA ILE A 209 10.48 13.71 -7.27
C ILE A 209 10.55 14.15 -5.81
N ILE A 210 10.50 13.20 -4.89
CA ILE A 210 10.77 13.45 -3.47
C ILE A 210 12.25 13.81 -3.29
N GLN A 211 12.52 14.98 -2.70
CA GLN A 211 13.88 15.50 -2.50
C GLN A 211 14.46 15.19 -1.11
N GLY A 212 13.60 14.88 -0.14
CA GLY A 212 14.02 14.67 1.24
C GLY A 212 12.90 14.16 2.14
N ILE A 213 13.27 13.63 3.30
CA ILE A 213 12.32 13.26 4.34
C ILE A 213 11.83 14.53 5.03
N ILE A 214 10.51 14.73 5.04
CA ILE A 214 9.84 15.88 5.67
C ILE A 214 9.18 15.47 6.98
N SER A 215 8.71 16.45 7.76
CA SER A 215 8.01 16.19 9.02
C SER A 215 6.62 15.59 8.80
N LEU A 216 6.10 14.88 9.81
CA LEU A 216 4.73 14.35 9.80
C LEU A 216 3.68 15.45 9.56
N LYS A 217 3.95 16.67 10.03
CA LYS A 217 3.08 17.83 9.82
C LYS A 217 2.99 18.19 8.33
N GLU A 218 4.13 18.31 7.66
CA GLU A 218 4.18 18.62 6.22
C GLU A 218 3.56 17.49 5.39
N ILE A 219 3.73 16.22 5.81
CA ILE A 219 3.03 15.09 5.19
C ILE A 219 1.52 15.26 5.31
N SER A 220 1.03 15.59 6.50
CA SER A 220 -0.39 15.82 6.74
C SER A 220 -0.97 16.95 5.88
N GLU A 221 -0.19 18.01 5.62
CA GLU A 221 -0.60 19.15 4.80
C GLU A 221 -0.77 18.77 3.32
N THR A 222 -0.11 17.72 2.84
CA THR A 222 -0.18 17.24 1.44
C THR A 222 -1.11 16.05 1.22
N LEU A 223 -1.73 15.50 2.28
CA LEU A 223 -2.52 14.25 2.18
C LEU A 223 -3.70 14.33 1.21
N ASN A 224 -4.44 15.45 1.19
CA ASN A 224 -5.57 15.58 0.27
C ASN A 224 -5.11 15.62 -1.19
N LEU A 225 -4.00 16.32 -1.49
CA LEU A 225 -3.41 16.34 -2.83
C LEU A 225 -2.85 14.97 -3.22
N TYR A 226 -2.25 14.26 -2.27
CA TYR A 226 -1.82 12.87 -2.46
C TYR A 226 -3.01 11.97 -2.82
N MET A 227 -4.10 12.01 -2.06
CA MET A 227 -5.28 11.18 -2.32
C MET A 227 -5.94 11.51 -3.65
N GLU A 228 -6.13 12.80 -3.96
CA GLU A 228 -6.69 13.25 -5.23
C GLU A 228 -5.88 12.72 -6.42
N ASN A 229 -4.55 12.90 -6.38
CA ASN A 229 -3.69 12.47 -7.45
C ASN A 229 -3.52 10.95 -7.51
N LEU A 230 -3.47 10.25 -6.39
CA LEU A 230 -3.47 8.79 -6.36
C LEU A 230 -4.68 8.22 -7.12
N LEU A 231 -5.87 8.71 -6.81
CA LEU A 231 -7.12 8.27 -7.45
C LEU A 231 -7.14 8.64 -8.94
N ARG A 232 -6.72 9.87 -9.28
CA ARG A 232 -6.60 10.33 -10.66
C ARG A 232 -5.64 9.45 -11.47
N LEU A 233 -4.41 9.24 -10.99
CA LEU A 233 -3.38 8.43 -11.65
C LEU A 233 -3.85 6.97 -11.81
N ASN A 234 -4.53 6.41 -10.80
CA ASN A 234 -5.09 5.07 -10.89
C ASN A 234 -6.19 4.98 -11.96
N SER A 235 -7.10 5.95 -12.01
CA SER A 235 -8.14 6.01 -13.05
C SER A 235 -7.56 6.18 -14.47
N GLN A 236 -6.39 6.80 -14.58
CA GLN A 236 -5.63 6.97 -15.82
C GLN A 236 -4.73 5.76 -16.15
N ASN A 237 -4.86 4.67 -15.38
CA ASN A 237 -4.13 3.42 -15.57
C ASN A 237 -2.59 3.58 -15.48
N VAL A 238 -2.10 4.61 -14.78
CA VAL A 238 -0.66 4.90 -14.67
C VAL A 238 0.09 3.77 -13.97
N PHE A 239 -0.49 3.23 -12.89
CA PHE A 239 0.12 2.14 -12.12
C PHE A 239 0.11 0.77 -12.80
N ASN A 240 -0.52 0.65 -13.98
CA ASN A 240 -0.63 -0.61 -14.73
C ASN A 240 0.19 -0.62 -16.02
N LYS A 241 0.99 0.42 -16.28
CA LYS A 241 1.90 0.40 -17.43
C LYS A 241 2.92 -0.72 -17.24
N GLU A 242 2.88 -1.71 -18.13
CA GLU A 242 3.81 -2.83 -18.11
C GLU A 242 5.25 -2.33 -18.28
N CYS A 243 6.18 -2.95 -17.54
CA CYS A 243 7.59 -2.82 -17.87
C CYS A 243 7.83 -3.39 -19.26
N PRO A 244 8.62 -2.71 -20.12
CA PRO A 244 9.22 -3.39 -21.24
C PRO A 244 10.02 -4.59 -20.70
N PRO A 245 9.99 -5.75 -21.37
CA PRO A 245 10.72 -6.92 -20.91
C PRO A 245 12.21 -6.57 -20.79
N THR A 246 12.77 -6.77 -19.59
CA THR A 246 14.22 -6.81 -19.39
C THR A 246 14.77 -7.93 -20.27
N GLN A 247 15.61 -7.56 -21.23
CA GLN A 247 16.44 -8.53 -21.95
C GLN A 247 17.50 -9.03 -20.96
N ASP A 248 17.46 -10.33 -20.69
CA ASP A 248 18.54 -11.07 -20.00
C ASP A 248 19.85 -11.00 -20.80
#